data_AF-A0A964P8S7-F1
#
_entry.id   AF-A0A964P8S7-F1
#
_cell.length_a   1.000
_cell.length_b   1.000
_cell.length_c   1.000
_cell.angle_alpha   90.00
_cell.angle_beta   90.00
_cell.angle_gamma   90.00
#
_symmetry.space_group_name_H-M   'P 1'
#
loop_
_entity.id
_entity.type
_entity.pdbx_description
1 polymer ?
#
loop_
_entity_poly.entity_id
_entity_poly.type
_entity_poly.pdbx_seq_one_letter_code
_entity_poly.pdbx_strand_id
1 'polypeptide(L)'
;MHFVLRWVVSAGLILLGPILLQAQTADPKASPALPGFRTVETAITTTIKKAANTQAGSPGYLGVLVESSAKGDLLISDVAENSPAARAGLKAGDVLAQVDARAVKTPEVFLSLLQTKAAGTQISVTIVRRGKAQDVKVTLGATSRVMYIGQKRALLGVQVEEAKAGHGITLKSVTPGSPADKAGLKAGDVVLMVDGKALDQTAPLSDILAQYKPGDSLTLLLKPRNDVEKDRKIMVVLGAEPETGFPGKVGKGGFGGGGWDTRNAAWKKDTYRLAIVCIEYPDVKHNAKITSKDWEDSLFSCKTYINANATGQRVFGSLNDYYQEQSFQKLKITGKCFDFVTVSKTRSEYAQANTGQGKTALLGEALDQLFKRDGKDVLNDFDGVFFLYAGERVATNRGGIYWPHKSFLMHQGKRWSYFIVQEGGKTMCDISVICHEFGHMLGLPDLYARPENPGSEGAGVWCAMSNQAGKGKPQHFSAWSKGQLGWITPALIDPTVKQKLVLAPIEDSHKECFKVLAKPDGSEYFLLENRKKKGFDQSLPAEGLLIWRVVGNRPILEESHGVEGPAGPRVFLDSVPFPSSANNAFTPFTTPSSRAQLGGGLPVHITNIRRLPDGRITFYIGYEYY
;
A
#
# COMPACT_ATOMS: atom_id res chain seq x y z
N MET A 1 9.11 24.22 80.44
CA MET A 1 10.42 24.89 80.60
C MET A 1 11.48 23.98 80.03
N HIS A 2 12.45 24.56 79.32
CA HIS A 2 13.80 24.07 79.05
C HIS A 2 14.16 22.75 79.75
N PHE A 3 14.79 21.81 79.06
CA PHE A 3 16.10 21.31 79.49
C PHE A 3 16.63 20.26 78.51
N VAL A 4 17.80 20.59 77.96
CA VAL A 4 18.80 19.64 77.48
C VAL A 4 19.31 18.87 78.70
N LEU A 5 19.40 17.54 78.64
CA LEU A 5 20.53 16.84 79.24
C LEU A 5 20.73 15.44 78.64
N ARG A 6 21.93 15.28 78.07
CA ARG A 6 22.59 14.02 77.73
C ARG A 6 22.62 13.07 78.91
N TRP A 7 22.56 11.76 78.65
CA TRP A 7 23.48 10.79 79.24
C TRP A 7 23.89 9.72 78.23
N VAL A 8 25.20 9.48 78.22
CA VAL A 8 25.96 8.44 77.52
C VAL A 8 25.86 7.16 78.34
N VAL A 9 25.79 5.98 77.71
CA VAL A 9 26.76 4.87 77.85
C VAL A 9 26.39 3.76 76.84
N SER A 10 27.40 3.39 76.06
CA SER A 10 27.41 2.28 75.11
C SER A 10 27.47 0.92 75.80
N ALA A 11 26.71 -0.05 75.30
CA ALA A 11 27.10 -1.46 75.26
C ALA A 11 26.30 -2.14 74.14
N GLY A 12 26.98 -2.64 73.12
CA GLY A 12 26.36 -3.32 71.99
C GLY A 12 26.09 -4.79 72.28
N LEU A 13 25.04 -5.34 71.67
CA LEU A 13 25.06 -6.65 71.03
C LEU A 13 23.89 -6.77 70.02
N ILE A 14 24.27 -6.64 68.75
CA ILE A 14 23.83 -7.28 67.50
C ILE A 14 22.50 -8.07 67.45
N LEU A 15 21.81 -7.85 66.29
CA LEU A 15 20.80 -8.66 65.56
C LEU A 15 19.30 -8.43 65.82
N LEU A 16 18.74 -7.48 65.05
CA LEU A 16 17.48 -7.60 64.31
C LEU A 16 17.47 -6.49 63.24
N GLY A 17 17.69 -6.86 61.97
CA GLY A 17 17.75 -5.91 60.86
C GLY A 17 16.36 -5.34 60.54
N PRO A 18 16.17 -4.02 60.40
CA PRO A 18 14.93 -3.48 59.89
C PRO A 18 14.87 -3.71 58.37
N ILE A 19 13.78 -4.33 57.94
CA ILE A 19 13.35 -4.43 56.54
C ILE A 19 13.26 -3.00 56.00
N LEU A 20 14.27 -2.58 55.22
CA LEU A 20 14.12 -1.41 54.35
C LEU A 20 13.20 -1.84 53.20
N LEU A 21 11.94 -1.46 53.32
CA LEU A 21 11.02 -1.46 52.19
C LEU A 21 11.52 -0.38 51.22
N GLN A 22 12.33 -0.77 50.23
CA GLN A 22 12.59 0.07 49.07
C GLN A 22 11.27 0.21 48.32
N ALA A 23 10.55 1.29 48.58
CA ALA A 23 9.53 1.77 47.66
C ALA A 23 10.26 2.13 46.36
N GLN A 24 10.18 1.24 45.36
CA GLN A 24 10.46 1.60 43.98
C GLN A 24 9.56 2.78 43.63
N THR A 25 10.13 3.98 43.55
CA THR A 25 9.45 5.13 42.98
C THR A 25 9.20 4.81 41.52
N ALA A 26 7.96 4.43 41.20
CA ALA A 26 7.51 4.25 39.84
C ALA A 26 7.73 5.55 39.05
N ASP A 27 8.28 5.40 37.85
CA ASP A 27 8.52 6.48 36.91
C ASP A 27 7.17 7.20 36.63
N PRO A 28 7.04 8.53 36.86
CA PRO A 28 5.76 9.24 36.77
C PRO A 28 5.17 9.34 35.34
N LYS A 29 5.79 8.67 34.35
CA LYS A 29 5.32 8.54 32.96
C LYS A 29 4.92 7.13 32.55
N ALA A 30 5.04 6.12 33.41
CA ALA A 30 4.60 4.78 33.06
C ALA A 30 3.07 4.73 33.02
N SER A 31 2.48 4.69 31.82
CA SER A 31 1.03 4.50 31.66
C SER A 31 0.60 3.25 32.43
N PRO A 32 -0.53 3.29 33.15
CA PRO A 32 -0.92 2.19 34.02
C PRO A 32 -1.04 0.88 33.22
N ALA A 33 -0.55 -0.20 33.81
CA ALA A 33 -0.73 -1.54 33.27
C ALA A 33 -2.22 -1.83 33.11
N LEU A 34 -2.60 -2.46 32.00
CA LEU A 34 -3.98 -2.82 31.71
C LEU A 34 -4.13 -4.33 31.91
N PRO A 35 -4.77 -4.78 33.00
CA PRO A 35 -4.91 -6.21 33.28
C PRO A 35 -5.50 -6.96 32.10
N GLY A 36 -4.83 -8.05 31.70
CA GLY A 36 -5.26 -8.90 30.60
C GLY A 36 -4.94 -8.39 29.19
N PHE A 37 -4.34 -7.20 29.04
CA PHE A 37 -3.82 -6.69 27.78
C PHE A 37 -2.30 -6.83 27.70
N ARG A 38 -1.81 -7.17 26.51
CA ARG A 38 -0.38 -7.29 26.20
C ARG A 38 0.07 -6.10 25.36
N THR A 39 1.23 -5.55 25.71
CA THR A 39 1.95 -4.56 24.90
C THR A 39 2.65 -5.23 23.73
N VAL A 40 3.30 -4.46 22.85
CA VAL A 40 4.18 -5.01 21.81
C VAL A 40 5.22 -5.97 22.38
N GLU A 41 5.83 -5.62 23.52
CA GLU A 41 6.92 -6.40 24.14
C GLU A 41 6.44 -7.72 24.74
N THR A 42 5.18 -7.79 25.17
CA THR A 42 4.61 -8.94 25.91
C THR A 42 3.61 -9.74 25.10
N ALA A 43 3.34 -9.33 23.86
CA ALA A 43 2.45 -10.02 22.93
C ALA A 43 2.95 -11.43 22.64
N ILE A 44 2.02 -12.35 22.42
CA ILE A 44 2.36 -13.70 21.95
C ILE A 44 2.67 -13.57 20.46
N THR A 45 3.97 -13.62 20.14
CA THR A 45 4.47 -13.43 18.78
C THR A 45 4.62 -14.77 18.04
N THR A 46 4.74 -14.68 16.73
CA THR A 46 5.01 -15.82 15.85
C THR A 46 6.25 -15.57 15.00
N THR A 47 6.61 -16.55 14.18
CA THR A 47 7.64 -16.43 13.13
C THR A 47 7.02 -16.73 11.77
N ILE A 48 7.58 -16.15 10.70
CA ILE A 48 7.10 -16.41 9.35
C ILE A 48 7.47 -17.85 8.98
N LYS A 49 6.45 -18.66 8.69
CA LYS A 49 6.64 -20.01 8.15
C LYS A 49 6.69 -19.88 6.63
N LYS A 50 7.90 -19.87 6.05
CA LYS A 50 8.03 -19.95 4.59
C LYS A 50 7.30 -21.19 4.11
N ALA A 51 6.32 -21.01 3.23
CA ALA A 51 5.68 -22.15 2.58
C ALA A 51 6.75 -22.93 1.81
N ALA A 52 6.73 -24.27 1.93
CA ALA A 52 7.35 -25.12 0.92
C ALA A 52 6.72 -24.77 -0.43
N ASN A 53 7.47 -24.98 -1.51
CA ASN A 53 7.10 -24.60 -2.89
C ASN A 53 5.90 -25.45 -3.39
N THR A 54 4.73 -25.27 -2.79
CA THR A 54 3.44 -25.85 -3.19
C THR A 54 2.71 -24.77 -3.97
N GLN A 55 2.30 -25.08 -5.21
CA GLN A 55 1.58 -24.20 -6.14
C GLN A 55 0.68 -23.18 -5.42
N ALA A 56 1.25 -22.00 -5.19
CA ALA A 56 0.58 -20.90 -4.51
C ALA A 56 -0.30 -20.18 -5.53
N GLY A 57 -1.59 -20.04 -5.22
CA GLY A 57 -2.43 -19.04 -5.90
C GLY A 57 -3.90 -19.36 -6.10
N SER A 58 -4.40 -20.57 -5.78
CA SER A 58 -5.81 -20.90 -6.00
C SER A 58 -6.53 -21.29 -4.70
N PRO A 59 -7.68 -20.67 -4.38
CA PRO A 59 -8.57 -21.14 -3.33
C PRO A 59 -8.92 -22.62 -3.54
N GLY A 60 -9.07 -23.36 -2.45
CA GLY A 60 -9.46 -24.76 -2.50
C GLY A 60 -10.82 -24.93 -3.17
N TYR A 61 -10.87 -25.76 -4.22
CA TYR A 61 -12.09 -26.09 -4.93
C TYR A 61 -12.64 -27.42 -4.42
N LEU A 62 -13.93 -27.45 -4.07
CA LEU A 62 -14.64 -28.68 -3.72
C LEU A 62 -15.51 -29.17 -4.90
N GLY A 63 -16.19 -28.25 -5.58
CA GLY A 63 -17.05 -28.54 -6.73
C GLY A 63 -18.46 -29.02 -6.39
N VAL A 64 -19.07 -28.39 -5.38
CA VAL A 64 -20.47 -28.54 -4.99
C VAL A 64 -21.18 -27.20 -5.13
N LEU A 65 -22.44 -27.23 -5.54
CA LEU A 65 -23.38 -26.12 -5.37
C LEU A 65 -24.16 -26.38 -4.08
N VAL A 66 -24.29 -25.36 -3.24
CA VAL A 66 -25.03 -25.48 -1.97
C VAL A 66 -26.09 -24.39 -1.85
N GLU A 67 -27.22 -24.75 -1.27
CA GLU A 67 -28.38 -23.89 -1.09
C GLU A 67 -28.98 -24.10 0.30
N SER A 68 -29.58 -23.05 0.87
CA SER A 68 -30.34 -23.18 2.10
C SER A 68 -31.70 -23.81 1.81
N SER A 69 -32.00 -24.94 2.45
CA SER A 69 -33.31 -25.56 2.38
C SER A 69 -34.37 -24.75 3.15
N ALA A 70 -35.66 -25.00 2.88
CA ALA A 70 -36.78 -24.38 3.59
C ALA A 70 -36.78 -24.62 5.11
N LYS A 71 -36.01 -25.60 5.61
CA LYS A 71 -35.85 -25.92 7.04
C LYS A 71 -34.61 -25.27 7.67
N GLY A 72 -33.82 -24.53 6.90
CA GLY A 72 -32.59 -23.87 7.35
C GLY A 72 -31.34 -24.75 7.31
N ASP A 73 -31.44 -25.98 6.78
CA ASP A 73 -30.29 -26.87 6.57
C ASP A 73 -29.58 -26.53 5.24
N LEU A 74 -28.25 -26.69 5.20
CA LEU A 74 -27.44 -26.44 4.00
C LEU A 74 -27.41 -27.70 3.12
N LEU A 75 -28.05 -27.64 1.95
CA LEU A 75 -28.20 -28.75 1.02
C LEU A 75 -27.20 -28.65 -0.13
N ILE A 76 -26.61 -29.77 -0.54
CA ILE A 76 -25.89 -29.87 -1.82
C ILE A 76 -26.93 -29.99 -2.94
N SER A 77 -27.13 -28.93 -3.72
CA SER A 77 -28.06 -28.92 -4.85
C SER A 77 -27.47 -29.53 -6.11
N ASP A 78 -26.15 -29.41 -6.30
CA ASP A 78 -25.45 -30.01 -7.43
C ASP A 78 -24.00 -30.41 -7.08
N VAL A 79 -23.45 -31.39 -7.78
CA VAL A 79 -22.06 -31.83 -7.68
C VAL A 79 -21.45 -31.86 -9.08
N ALA A 80 -20.48 -30.96 -9.32
CA ALA A 80 -19.84 -30.86 -10.61
C ALA A 80 -19.14 -32.17 -11.00
N GLU A 81 -19.28 -32.59 -12.26
CA GLU A 81 -18.62 -33.78 -12.78
C GLU A 81 -17.09 -33.65 -12.71
N ASN A 82 -16.41 -34.75 -12.39
CA ASN A 82 -14.95 -34.78 -12.22
C ASN A 82 -14.40 -33.80 -11.15
N SER A 83 -15.24 -33.33 -10.24
CA SER A 83 -14.82 -32.50 -9.11
C SER A 83 -14.20 -33.32 -7.97
N PRO A 84 -13.47 -32.66 -7.05
CA PRO A 84 -13.06 -33.27 -5.77
C PRO A 84 -14.21 -33.87 -4.97
N ALA A 85 -15.36 -33.19 -4.93
CA ALA A 85 -16.58 -33.67 -4.29
C ALA A 85 -17.12 -34.94 -4.92
N ALA A 86 -17.21 -34.99 -6.25
CA ALA A 86 -17.65 -36.18 -6.98
C ALA A 86 -16.71 -37.36 -6.71
N ARG A 87 -15.39 -37.14 -6.76
CA ARG A 87 -14.38 -38.17 -6.44
C ARG A 87 -14.46 -38.67 -5.01
N ALA A 88 -14.85 -37.80 -4.07
CA ALA A 88 -15.04 -38.16 -2.67
C ALA A 88 -16.42 -38.75 -2.37
N GLY A 89 -17.30 -38.87 -3.37
CA GLY A 89 -18.61 -39.50 -3.23
C GLY A 89 -19.69 -38.61 -2.60
N LEU A 90 -19.49 -37.30 -2.57
CA LEU A 90 -20.57 -36.33 -2.29
C LEU A 90 -21.59 -36.35 -3.43
N LYS A 91 -22.87 -36.16 -3.10
CA LYS A 91 -23.99 -36.25 -4.05
C LYS A 91 -24.98 -35.11 -3.82
N ALA A 92 -25.67 -34.73 -4.89
CA ALA A 92 -26.84 -33.87 -4.77
C ALA A 92 -27.87 -34.53 -3.83
N GLY A 93 -28.46 -33.74 -2.95
CA GLY A 93 -29.37 -34.21 -1.89
C GLY A 93 -28.70 -34.49 -0.54
N ASP A 94 -27.38 -34.40 -0.43
CA ASP A 94 -26.69 -34.45 0.87
C ASP A 94 -26.91 -33.16 1.66
N VAL A 95 -27.19 -33.29 2.96
CA VAL A 95 -27.21 -32.13 3.86
C VAL A 95 -25.83 -31.96 4.47
N LEU A 96 -25.22 -30.80 4.28
CA LEU A 96 -23.86 -30.49 4.70
C LEU A 96 -23.89 -29.88 6.12
N ALA A 97 -23.31 -30.59 7.09
CA ALA A 97 -23.40 -30.22 8.51
C ALA A 97 -22.12 -29.55 9.03
N GLN A 98 -20.93 -30.06 8.66
CA GLN A 98 -19.65 -29.54 9.15
C GLN A 98 -18.54 -29.61 8.10
N VAL A 99 -17.57 -28.70 8.22
CA VAL A 99 -16.27 -28.76 7.54
C VAL A 99 -15.16 -28.61 8.59
N ASP A 100 -14.23 -29.56 8.67
CA ASP A 100 -13.14 -29.61 9.67
C ASP A 100 -13.64 -29.38 11.11
N ALA A 101 -14.71 -30.09 11.50
CA ALA A 101 -15.41 -29.97 12.79
C ALA A 101 -16.06 -28.60 13.07
N ARG A 102 -16.13 -27.69 12.09
CA ARG A 102 -16.87 -26.42 12.19
C ARG A 102 -18.25 -26.56 11.54
N ALA A 103 -19.29 -26.16 12.27
CA ALA A 103 -20.65 -26.15 11.74
C ALA A 103 -20.81 -25.15 10.59
N VAL A 104 -21.53 -25.56 9.54
CA VAL A 104 -21.80 -24.75 8.35
C VAL A 104 -23.30 -24.70 8.11
N LYS A 105 -23.91 -23.59 8.50
CA LYS A 105 -25.37 -23.41 8.43
C LYS A 105 -25.84 -22.61 7.22
N THR A 106 -24.93 -21.90 6.55
CA THR A 106 -25.25 -21.08 5.39
C THR A 106 -24.23 -21.27 4.26
N PRO A 107 -24.62 -21.02 3.00
CA PRO A 107 -23.71 -21.08 1.85
C PRO A 107 -22.46 -20.20 2.03
N GLU A 108 -22.62 -19.03 2.66
CA GLU A 108 -21.55 -18.04 2.85
C GLU A 108 -20.48 -18.55 3.83
N VAL A 109 -20.91 -19.16 4.96
CA VAL A 109 -19.99 -19.74 5.95
C VAL A 109 -19.23 -20.92 5.33
N PHE A 110 -19.93 -21.76 4.58
CA PHE A 110 -19.35 -22.89 3.87
C PHE A 110 -18.31 -22.45 2.83
N LEU A 111 -18.67 -21.49 1.96
CA LEU A 111 -17.78 -20.95 0.95
C LEU A 111 -16.54 -20.28 1.59
N SER A 112 -16.74 -19.52 2.67
CA SER A 112 -15.66 -18.90 3.44
C SER A 112 -14.66 -19.93 3.94
N LEU A 113 -15.13 -21.03 4.56
CA LEU A 113 -14.25 -22.09 5.05
C LEU A 113 -13.44 -22.73 3.92
N LEU A 114 -14.06 -23.03 2.77
CA LEU A 114 -13.35 -23.57 1.60
C LEU A 114 -12.31 -22.58 1.07
N GLN A 115 -12.64 -21.29 1.02
CA GLN A 115 -11.74 -20.24 0.54
C GLN A 115 -10.55 -19.99 1.46
N THR A 116 -10.62 -20.32 2.75
CA THR A 116 -9.45 -20.25 3.64
C THR A 116 -8.41 -21.35 3.39
N LYS A 117 -8.79 -22.41 2.67
CA LYS A 117 -7.93 -23.56 2.40
C LYS A 117 -7.28 -23.43 1.02
N ALA A 118 -6.06 -23.92 0.90
CA ALA A 118 -5.38 -24.00 -0.39
C ALA A 118 -5.83 -25.23 -1.18
N ALA A 119 -5.77 -25.16 -2.51
CA ALA A 119 -5.77 -26.33 -3.36
C ALA A 119 -4.76 -27.39 -2.88
N GLY A 120 -5.13 -28.66 -2.93
CA GLY A 120 -4.35 -29.78 -2.41
C GLY A 120 -4.53 -30.05 -0.90
N THR A 121 -5.21 -29.17 -0.16
CA THR A 121 -5.50 -29.39 1.27
C THR A 121 -6.57 -30.48 1.42
N GLN A 122 -6.36 -31.44 2.33
CA GLN A 122 -7.39 -32.40 2.72
C GLN A 122 -8.27 -31.81 3.82
N ILE A 123 -9.59 -31.86 3.62
CA ILE A 123 -10.61 -31.43 4.58
C ILE A 123 -11.53 -32.60 4.93
N SER A 124 -12.18 -32.55 6.09
CA SER A 124 -13.25 -33.47 6.47
C SER A 124 -14.61 -32.77 6.34
N VAL A 125 -15.52 -33.32 5.53
CA VAL A 125 -16.88 -32.82 5.35
C VAL A 125 -17.86 -33.79 5.99
N THR A 126 -18.57 -33.34 7.02
CA THR A 126 -19.65 -34.14 7.63
C THR A 126 -20.95 -33.84 6.89
N ILE A 127 -21.54 -34.88 6.29
CA ILE A 127 -22.84 -34.82 5.61
C ILE A 127 -23.88 -35.69 6.32
N VAL A 128 -25.16 -35.39 6.11
CA VAL A 128 -26.28 -36.24 6.49
C VAL A 128 -26.95 -36.73 5.20
N ARG A 129 -26.88 -38.05 4.96
CA ARG A 129 -27.47 -38.71 3.79
C ARG A 129 -28.47 -39.75 4.29
N ARG A 130 -29.74 -39.63 3.87
CA ARG A 130 -30.84 -40.52 4.33
C ARG A 130 -30.94 -40.59 5.86
N GLY A 131 -30.77 -39.45 6.54
CA GLY A 131 -30.88 -39.34 8.01
C GLY A 131 -29.69 -39.87 8.81
N LYS A 132 -28.61 -40.32 8.18
CA LYS A 132 -27.38 -40.77 8.86
C LYS A 132 -26.22 -39.82 8.58
N ALA A 133 -25.50 -39.42 9.63
CA ALA A 133 -24.29 -38.63 9.52
C ALA A 133 -23.12 -39.47 8.96
N GLN A 134 -22.30 -38.89 8.08
CA GLN A 134 -21.15 -39.51 7.46
C GLN A 134 -20.03 -38.47 7.31
N ASP A 135 -18.81 -38.84 7.71
CA ASP A 135 -17.62 -38.04 7.48
C ASP A 135 -16.95 -38.43 6.17
N VAL A 136 -16.78 -37.45 5.29
CA VAL A 136 -16.18 -37.63 3.97
C VAL A 136 -14.89 -36.82 3.91
N LYS A 137 -13.76 -37.50 3.79
CA LYS A 137 -12.46 -36.84 3.58
C LYS A 137 -12.32 -36.45 2.12
N VAL A 138 -12.07 -35.18 1.86
CA VAL A 138 -11.94 -34.64 0.49
C VAL A 138 -10.62 -33.90 0.35
N THR A 139 -9.87 -34.21 -0.69
CA THR A 139 -8.69 -33.41 -1.05
C THR A 139 -9.11 -32.32 -2.03
N LEU A 140 -9.01 -31.06 -1.62
CA LEU A 140 -9.43 -29.92 -2.43
C LEU A 140 -8.62 -29.86 -3.73
N GLY A 141 -9.31 -29.61 -4.83
CA GLY A 141 -8.67 -29.42 -6.13
C GLY A 141 -8.14 -28.01 -6.29
N ALA A 142 -7.17 -27.84 -7.17
CA ALA A 142 -6.98 -26.56 -7.85
C ALA A 142 -8.14 -26.39 -8.84
N THR A 143 -8.73 -25.20 -8.91
CA THR A 143 -9.78 -24.92 -9.89
C THR A 143 -9.24 -25.16 -11.30
N SER A 144 -9.74 -26.17 -12.02
CA SER A 144 -9.54 -26.29 -13.47
C SER A 144 -10.42 -25.31 -14.25
N ARG A 145 -11.38 -24.67 -13.58
CA ARG A 145 -12.26 -23.61 -14.09
C ARG A 145 -12.43 -22.54 -13.01
N VAL A 146 -11.87 -21.36 -13.27
CA VAL A 146 -11.81 -20.21 -12.36
C VAL A 146 -13.11 -19.40 -12.50
N MET A 147 -13.71 -18.96 -11.39
CA MET A 147 -14.52 -17.72 -11.40
C MET A 147 -13.53 -16.55 -11.40
N TYR A 148 -13.43 -15.82 -12.52
CA TYR A 148 -12.46 -14.74 -12.67
C TYR A 148 -13.03 -13.42 -12.15
N ILE A 149 -12.48 -12.92 -11.04
CA ILE A 149 -12.46 -11.49 -10.72
C ILE A 149 -11.01 -11.02 -10.98
N GLY A 150 -10.81 -10.16 -11.98
CA GLY A 150 -9.59 -9.34 -12.09
C GLY A 150 -8.50 -9.71 -13.12
N GLN A 151 -8.75 -10.48 -14.19
CA GLN A 151 -7.81 -10.56 -15.34
C GLN A 151 -8.50 -10.30 -16.70
N LYS A 152 -7.72 -9.76 -17.64
CA LYS A 152 -8.13 -9.13 -18.92
C LYS A 152 -9.14 -9.99 -19.69
N ARG A 153 -10.28 -9.38 -20.02
CA ARG A 153 -11.36 -10.02 -20.77
C ARG A 153 -10.88 -10.35 -22.20
N ALA A 154 -11.22 -11.55 -22.66
CA ALA A 154 -11.07 -11.87 -24.08
C ALA A 154 -12.13 -11.10 -24.86
N LEU A 155 -11.69 -10.32 -25.86
CA LEU A 155 -12.59 -9.48 -26.65
C LEU A 155 -12.61 -9.93 -28.10
N LEU A 156 -13.81 -9.88 -28.68
CA LEU A 156 -14.03 -10.04 -30.11
C LEU A 156 -13.96 -8.69 -30.85
N GLY A 157 -14.32 -7.58 -30.18
CA GLY A 157 -14.26 -6.22 -30.73
C GLY A 157 -15.46 -5.83 -31.61
N VAL A 158 -16.65 -6.23 -31.17
CA VAL A 158 -17.93 -5.96 -31.86
C VAL A 158 -18.92 -5.32 -30.90
N GLN A 159 -19.76 -4.42 -31.42
CA GLN A 159 -21.01 -4.05 -30.76
C GLN A 159 -22.13 -4.88 -31.37
N VAL A 160 -23.04 -5.33 -30.53
CA VAL A 160 -24.11 -6.23 -30.95
C VAL A 160 -25.49 -5.70 -30.59
N GLU A 161 -26.47 -6.16 -31.35
CA GLU A 161 -27.90 -5.97 -31.09
C GLU A 161 -28.66 -7.27 -31.38
N GLU A 162 -29.89 -7.34 -30.88
CA GLU A 162 -30.73 -8.52 -31.11
C GLU A 162 -31.04 -8.69 -32.61
N ALA A 163 -31.01 -9.93 -33.10
CA ALA A 163 -31.33 -10.20 -34.49
C ALA A 163 -32.83 -10.03 -34.77
N LYS A 164 -33.18 -9.28 -35.82
CA LYS A 164 -34.57 -8.99 -36.22
C LYS A 164 -35.40 -10.25 -36.54
N ALA A 165 -34.74 -11.37 -36.86
CA ALA A 165 -35.37 -12.65 -37.17
C ALA A 165 -35.45 -13.62 -35.97
N GLY A 166 -35.10 -13.16 -34.76
CA GLY A 166 -35.27 -13.89 -33.51
C GLY A 166 -34.24 -15.00 -33.22
N HIS A 167 -33.29 -15.27 -34.12
CA HIS A 167 -32.24 -16.28 -33.92
C HIS A 167 -30.86 -15.65 -34.21
N GLY A 168 -29.94 -15.75 -33.24
CA GLY A 168 -28.60 -15.17 -33.33
C GLY A 168 -28.50 -13.70 -32.91
N ILE A 169 -27.32 -13.12 -33.12
CA ILE A 169 -26.94 -11.79 -32.65
C ILE A 169 -26.39 -10.97 -33.84
N THR A 170 -26.97 -9.80 -34.11
CA THR A 170 -26.53 -8.90 -35.19
C THR A 170 -25.35 -8.06 -34.75
N LEU A 171 -24.32 -7.95 -35.59
CA LEU A 171 -23.19 -7.05 -35.39
C LEU A 171 -23.59 -5.63 -35.80
N LYS A 172 -23.84 -4.77 -34.81
CA LYS A 172 -24.13 -3.35 -35.02
C LYS A 172 -22.91 -2.59 -35.55
N SER A 173 -21.73 -2.89 -35.01
CA SER A 173 -20.47 -2.34 -35.47
C SER A 173 -19.30 -3.27 -35.18
N VAL A 174 -18.24 -3.18 -35.99
CA VAL A 174 -16.99 -3.92 -35.80
C VAL A 174 -15.88 -2.90 -35.62
N THR A 175 -15.14 -2.97 -34.50
CA THR A 175 -14.06 -2.03 -34.21
C THR A 175 -12.87 -2.27 -35.15
N PRO A 176 -12.34 -1.25 -35.85
CA PRO A 176 -11.19 -1.43 -36.74
C PRO A 176 -9.95 -1.98 -36.03
N GLY A 177 -9.25 -2.93 -36.65
CA GLY A 177 -8.06 -3.57 -36.08
C GLY A 177 -8.32 -4.58 -34.96
N SER A 178 -9.58 -4.81 -34.59
CA SER A 178 -10.00 -5.82 -33.62
C SER A 178 -9.87 -7.25 -34.16
N PRO A 179 -9.94 -8.27 -33.30
CA PRO A 179 -10.07 -9.67 -33.70
C PRO A 179 -11.16 -9.93 -34.74
N ALA A 180 -12.35 -9.34 -34.56
CA ALA A 180 -13.46 -9.45 -35.50
C ALA A 180 -13.13 -8.82 -36.86
N ASP A 181 -12.51 -7.64 -36.88
CA ASP A 181 -12.13 -6.97 -38.14
C ASP A 181 -11.03 -7.76 -38.88
N LYS A 182 -10.05 -8.30 -38.14
CA LYS A 182 -9.00 -9.17 -38.70
C LYS A 182 -9.53 -10.48 -39.25
N ALA A 183 -10.56 -11.03 -38.60
CA ALA A 183 -11.29 -12.17 -39.12
C ALA A 183 -12.25 -11.78 -40.26
N GLY A 184 -12.41 -10.49 -40.59
CA GLY A 184 -13.21 -10.04 -41.72
C GLY A 184 -14.70 -9.92 -41.45
N LEU A 185 -15.13 -9.95 -40.19
CA LEU A 185 -16.51 -9.67 -39.79
C LEU A 185 -16.85 -8.20 -40.08
N LYS A 186 -18.10 -7.92 -40.45
CA LYS A 186 -18.56 -6.57 -40.78
C LYS A 186 -19.89 -6.26 -40.09
N ALA A 187 -20.17 -4.96 -39.96
CA ALA A 187 -21.47 -4.50 -39.49
C ALA A 187 -22.58 -5.04 -40.40
N GLY A 188 -23.66 -5.53 -39.79
CA GLY A 188 -24.78 -6.20 -40.44
C GLY A 188 -24.69 -7.73 -40.52
N ASP A 189 -23.55 -8.35 -40.19
CA ASP A 189 -23.47 -9.81 -40.10
C ASP A 189 -24.25 -10.31 -38.87
N VAL A 190 -24.86 -11.50 -38.96
CA VAL A 190 -25.58 -12.14 -37.85
C VAL A 190 -24.83 -13.37 -37.39
N VAL A 191 -24.40 -13.41 -36.14
CA VAL A 191 -23.73 -14.57 -35.54
C VAL A 191 -24.80 -15.53 -35.02
N LEU A 192 -24.79 -16.76 -35.53
CA LEU A 192 -25.76 -17.80 -35.20
C LEU A 192 -25.22 -18.76 -34.14
N MET A 193 -23.92 -19.07 -34.16
CA MET A 193 -23.30 -20.02 -33.21
C MET A 193 -21.87 -19.62 -32.85
N VAL A 194 -21.43 -20.03 -31.66
CA VAL A 194 -20.03 -19.95 -31.19
C VAL A 194 -19.58 -21.35 -30.77
N ASP A 195 -18.51 -21.87 -31.38
CA ASP A 195 -17.97 -23.22 -31.19
C ASP A 195 -19.03 -24.32 -31.21
N GLY A 196 -19.97 -24.21 -32.16
CA GLY A 196 -21.05 -25.17 -32.37
C GLY A 196 -22.21 -25.04 -31.39
N LYS A 197 -22.18 -24.09 -30.44
CA LYS A 197 -23.30 -23.76 -29.56
C LYS A 197 -24.15 -22.64 -30.17
N ALA A 198 -25.45 -22.87 -30.29
CA ALA A 198 -26.39 -21.87 -30.78
C ALA A 198 -26.48 -20.67 -29.83
N LEU A 199 -26.52 -19.48 -30.41
CA LEU A 199 -26.82 -18.25 -29.68
C LEU A 199 -28.35 -18.12 -29.61
N ASP A 200 -28.94 -18.64 -28.55
CA ASP A 200 -30.34 -18.37 -28.18
C ASP A 200 -30.43 -17.14 -27.26
N GLN A 201 -31.65 -16.64 -27.03
CA GLN A 201 -31.91 -15.41 -26.27
C GLN A 201 -31.51 -15.49 -24.77
N THR A 202 -31.00 -16.61 -24.26
CA THR A 202 -30.77 -16.81 -22.83
C THR A 202 -29.33 -16.57 -22.37
N ALA A 203 -28.35 -16.56 -23.28
CA ALA A 203 -26.94 -16.32 -22.97
C ALA A 203 -26.35 -15.20 -23.85
N PRO A 204 -25.99 -14.03 -23.28
CA PRO A 204 -25.39 -12.96 -24.05
C PRO A 204 -23.99 -13.35 -24.53
N LEU A 205 -23.58 -12.86 -25.71
CA LEU A 205 -22.27 -13.15 -26.31
C LEU A 205 -21.10 -12.85 -25.35
N SER A 206 -21.26 -11.87 -24.45
CA SER A 206 -20.31 -11.55 -23.39
C SER A 206 -20.01 -12.71 -22.45
N ASP A 207 -21.01 -13.53 -22.11
CA ASP A 207 -20.88 -14.62 -21.13
C ASP A 207 -20.23 -15.85 -21.75
N ILE A 208 -20.40 -16.00 -23.07
CA ILE A 208 -19.67 -16.99 -23.86
C ILE A 208 -18.20 -16.57 -23.96
N LEU A 209 -17.94 -15.30 -24.32
CA LEU A 209 -16.57 -14.78 -24.42
C LEU A 209 -15.82 -14.79 -23.07
N ALA A 210 -16.53 -14.67 -21.95
CA ALA A 210 -15.96 -14.79 -20.60
C ALA A 210 -15.37 -16.18 -20.29
N GLN A 211 -15.68 -17.20 -21.09
CA GLN A 211 -15.13 -18.56 -20.96
C GLN A 211 -13.77 -18.73 -21.64
N TYR A 212 -13.34 -17.74 -22.43
CA TYR A 212 -12.11 -17.77 -23.23
C TYR A 212 -11.08 -16.75 -22.72
N LYS A 213 -9.80 -16.99 -23.06
CA LYS A 213 -8.67 -16.11 -22.76
C LYS A 213 -8.23 -15.34 -24.01
N PRO A 214 -7.58 -14.16 -23.86
CA PRO A 214 -6.89 -13.52 -24.96
C PRO A 214 -5.90 -14.47 -25.63
N GLY A 215 -5.99 -14.59 -26.95
CA GLY A 215 -5.21 -15.54 -27.76
C GLY A 215 -5.90 -16.87 -28.03
N ASP A 216 -7.01 -17.18 -27.36
CA ASP A 216 -7.81 -18.36 -27.68
C ASP A 216 -8.54 -18.16 -29.02
N SER A 217 -8.69 -19.24 -29.79
CA SER A 217 -9.46 -19.25 -31.03
C SER A 217 -10.88 -19.75 -30.77
N LEU A 218 -11.87 -19.08 -31.33
CA LEU A 218 -13.26 -19.57 -31.37
C LEU A 218 -13.78 -19.63 -32.81
N THR A 219 -14.73 -20.50 -33.07
CA THR A 219 -15.38 -20.66 -34.38
C THR A 219 -16.77 -20.05 -34.34
N LEU A 220 -17.03 -19.06 -35.19
CA LEU A 220 -18.34 -18.46 -35.36
C LEU A 220 -19.02 -19.07 -36.59
N LEU A 221 -20.30 -19.43 -36.46
CA LEU A 221 -21.18 -19.60 -37.61
C LEU A 221 -21.94 -18.28 -37.79
N LEU A 222 -21.81 -17.65 -38.96
CA LEU A 222 -22.45 -16.37 -39.26
C LEU A 222 -23.23 -16.41 -40.57
N LYS A 223 -24.32 -15.65 -40.59
CA LYS A 223 -25.09 -15.28 -41.78
C LYS A 223 -24.63 -13.89 -42.24
N PRO A 224 -24.05 -13.74 -43.45
CA PRO A 224 -23.56 -12.45 -43.94
C PRO A 224 -24.69 -11.43 -44.14
N ARG A 225 -24.36 -10.13 -44.08
CA ARG A 225 -25.31 -9.00 -44.26
C ARG A 225 -26.11 -8.98 -45.58
N ASN A 226 -25.68 -9.75 -46.58
CA ASN A 226 -26.37 -9.90 -47.86
C ASN A 226 -27.02 -11.29 -47.91
N ASP A 227 -28.35 -11.35 -48.00
CA ASP A 227 -29.16 -12.58 -48.03
C ASP A 227 -28.89 -13.53 -49.22
N VAL A 228 -27.92 -13.20 -50.09
CA VAL A 228 -27.50 -13.99 -51.25
C VAL A 228 -26.34 -14.95 -50.91
N GLU A 229 -25.61 -14.70 -49.82
CA GLU A 229 -24.46 -15.53 -49.40
C GLU A 229 -24.87 -16.61 -48.39
N LYS A 230 -24.33 -17.82 -48.57
CA LYS A 230 -24.56 -18.95 -47.65
C LYS A 230 -23.85 -18.72 -46.31
N ASP A 231 -24.42 -19.28 -45.24
CA ASP A 231 -23.81 -19.28 -43.90
C ASP A 231 -22.35 -19.72 -43.94
N ARG A 232 -21.50 -18.99 -43.23
CA ARG A 232 -20.05 -19.21 -43.22
C ARG A 232 -19.55 -19.49 -41.81
N LYS A 233 -18.66 -20.47 -41.70
CA LYS A 233 -17.85 -20.68 -40.49
C LYS A 233 -16.58 -19.88 -40.57
N ILE A 234 -16.25 -19.15 -39.51
CA ILE A 234 -15.02 -18.38 -39.41
C ILE A 234 -14.36 -18.59 -38.06
N MET A 235 -13.04 -18.78 -38.07
CA MET A 235 -12.25 -18.89 -36.85
C MET A 235 -11.67 -17.53 -36.51
N VAL A 236 -11.82 -17.11 -35.24
CA VAL A 236 -11.36 -15.82 -34.75
C VAL A 236 -10.46 -16.04 -33.54
N VAL A 237 -9.25 -15.48 -33.59
CA VAL A 237 -8.32 -15.46 -32.44
C VAL A 237 -8.63 -14.24 -31.59
N LEU A 238 -9.10 -14.46 -30.36
CA LEU A 238 -9.52 -13.40 -29.46
C LEU A 238 -8.35 -12.50 -29.04
N GLY A 239 -8.63 -11.22 -28.89
CA GLY A 239 -7.66 -10.21 -28.49
C GLY A 239 -7.74 -9.96 -26.99
N ALA A 240 -6.64 -9.47 -26.42
CA ALA A 240 -6.69 -8.85 -25.10
C ALA A 240 -7.34 -7.48 -25.21
N GLU A 241 -8.16 -7.11 -24.22
CA GLU A 241 -8.56 -5.72 -24.02
C GLU A 241 -7.33 -4.79 -24.09
N PRO A 242 -7.27 -3.86 -25.05
CA PRO A 242 -6.14 -2.96 -25.16
C PRO A 242 -6.09 -2.05 -23.93
N GLU A 243 -4.96 -2.06 -23.23
CA GLU A 243 -4.65 -0.95 -22.35
C GLU A 243 -4.25 0.24 -23.22
N THR A 244 -5.16 1.21 -23.23
CA THR A 244 -5.03 2.60 -23.71
C THR A 244 -5.13 2.82 -25.23
N GLY A 245 -5.70 3.97 -25.61
CA GLY A 245 -5.81 4.41 -27.00
C GLY A 245 -4.50 4.21 -27.76
N PHE A 246 -4.59 3.50 -28.89
CA PHE A 246 -3.50 3.26 -29.83
C PHE A 246 -3.14 4.54 -30.63
N PRO A 247 -2.04 4.56 -31.41
CA PRO A 247 -0.68 4.09 -31.13
C PRO A 247 0.40 5.11 -31.55
N GLY A 248 1.56 5.11 -30.88
CA GLY A 248 2.78 5.77 -31.37
C GLY A 248 3.99 4.87 -31.09
N LYS A 249 4.72 4.52 -32.14
CA LYS A 249 5.86 3.59 -32.17
C LYS A 249 6.82 3.78 -30.98
N VAL A 250 7.09 2.70 -30.24
CA VAL A 250 8.23 2.63 -29.30
C VAL A 250 9.51 2.54 -30.11
N GLY A 251 10.04 3.69 -30.49
CA GLY A 251 11.47 3.82 -30.74
C GLY A 251 12.21 3.62 -29.43
N LYS A 252 13.33 2.89 -29.47
CA LYS A 252 14.34 2.92 -28.40
C LYS A 252 14.82 4.36 -28.22
N GLY A 253 14.24 5.09 -27.27
CA GLY A 253 14.59 6.47 -26.94
C GLY A 253 13.80 6.88 -25.70
N GLY A 254 14.48 7.03 -24.57
CA GLY A 254 13.85 7.07 -23.25
C GLY A 254 12.97 8.27 -22.95
N PHE A 255 12.02 8.09 -22.04
CA PHE A 255 11.55 9.11 -21.11
C PHE A 255 11.17 8.44 -19.79
N GLY A 256 11.63 9.01 -18.68
CA GLY A 256 11.48 8.48 -17.33
C GLY A 256 10.02 8.42 -16.87
N GLY A 257 9.58 7.21 -16.56
CA GLY A 257 8.38 6.91 -15.79
C GLY A 257 8.72 5.78 -14.85
N GLY A 258 8.74 6.06 -13.55
CA GLY A 258 9.13 5.12 -12.50
C GLY A 258 8.21 3.90 -12.47
N GLY A 259 8.64 2.84 -13.15
CA GLY A 259 8.40 1.49 -12.66
C GLY A 259 8.84 1.42 -11.19
N TRP A 260 8.17 0.59 -10.38
CA TRP A 260 8.56 0.35 -9.00
C TRP A 260 10.07 0.06 -8.93
N ASP A 261 10.86 1.07 -8.56
CA ASP A 261 12.30 0.90 -8.48
C ASP A 261 12.60 0.22 -7.15
N THR A 262 12.41 -1.09 -7.13
CA THR A 262 12.81 -1.99 -6.03
C THR A 262 14.34 -2.14 -5.95
N ARG A 263 15.11 -1.37 -6.74
CA ARG A 263 16.57 -1.50 -6.86
C ARG A 263 17.37 -0.54 -5.98
N ASN A 264 16.75 0.43 -5.29
CA ASN A 264 17.49 1.25 -4.34
C ASN A 264 17.45 0.59 -2.96
N ALA A 265 18.58 0.04 -2.53
CA ALA A 265 18.75 -0.43 -1.17
C ALA A 265 18.51 0.74 -0.20
N ALA A 266 17.69 0.49 0.83
CA ALA A 266 17.42 1.49 1.86
C ALA A 266 18.72 1.94 2.53
N TRP A 267 18.83 3.24 2.83
CA TRP A 267 19.97 3.80 3.56
C TRP A 267 20.09 3.15 4.95
N LYS A 268 21.31 2.77 5.36
CA LYS A 268 21.57 2.05 6.61
C LYS A 268 22.53 2.76 7.57
N LYS A 269 23.24 3.81 7.15
CA LYS A 269 24.13 4.54 8.05
C LYS A 269 23.32 5.44 8.99
N ASP A 270 23.86 5.71 10.17
CA ASP A 270 23.25 6.59 11.17
C ASP A 270 23.33 8.08 10.80
N THR A 271 24.18 8.44 9.84
CA THR A 271 24.44 9.81 9.45
C THR A 271 24.36 9.93 7.94
N TYR A 272 23.66 10.95 7.46
CA TYR A 272 23.64 11.35 6.05
C TYR A 272 24.26 12.74 5.90
N ARG A 273 25.33 12.85 5.11
CA ARG A 273 25.99 14.13 4.79
C ARG A 273 25.44 14.68 3.48
N LEU A 274 24.76 15.82 3.55
CA LEU A 274 24.10 16.46 2.40
C LEU A 274 24.78 17.78 2.03
N ALA A 275 25.23 17.91 0.78
CA ALA A 275 25.70 19.17 0.23
C ALA A 275 24.54 19.92 -0.44
N ILE A 276 24.38 21.21 -0.15
CA ILE A 276 23.37 22.06 -0.80
C ILE A 276 24.07 22.93 -1.83
N VAL A 277 23.82 22.66 -3.11
CA VAL A 277 24.38 23.42 -4.23
C VAL A 277 23.31 24.38 -4.71
N CYS A 278 23.52 25.66 -4.40
CA CYS A 278 22.59 26.73 -4.71
C CYS A 278 22.83 27.27 -6.13
N ILE A 279 21.77 27.36 -6.93
CA ILE A 279 21.82 27.73 -8.34
C ILE A 279 21.03 29.01 -8.57
N GLU A 280 21.63 29.99 -9.25
CA GLU A 280 20.92 31.15 -9.77
C GLU A 280 21.17 31.36 -11.25
N TYR A 281 20.35 32.20 -11.88
CA TYR A 281 20.34 32.43 -13.31
C TYR A 281 20.67 33.90 -13.63
N PRO A 282 20.98 34.23 -14.89
CA PRO A 282 21.10 35.62 -15.32
C PRO A 282 19.78 36.40 -15.14
N ASP A 283 18.63 35.76 -15.38
CA ASP A 283 17.29 36.34 -15.35
C ASP A 283 16.54 36.15 -14.02
N VAL A 284 16.96 35.17 -13.21
CA VAL A 284 16.32 34.84 -11.92
C VAL A 284 17.37 34.77 -10.83
N LYS A 285 17.35 35.77 -9.95
CA LYS A 285 18.21 35.85 -8.77
C LYS A 285 17.55 35.24 -7.54
N HIS A 286 18.40 34.75 -6.63
CA HIS A 286 17.96 34.31 -5.31
C HIS A 286 17.52 35.52 -4.48
N ASN A 287 16.73 35.27 -3.45
CA ASN A 287 16.32 36.28 -2.50
C ASN A 287 17.50 36.63 -1.59
N ALA A 288 18.02 37.85 -1.74
CA ALA A 288 19.17 38.34 -0.96
C ALA A 288 18.92 38.36 0.56
N LYS A 289 17.68 38.22 1.04
CA LYS A 289 17.37 38.08 2.47
C LYS A 289 17.65 36.69 3.02
N ILE A 290 17.73 35.67 2.16
CA ILE A 290 17.92 34.28 2.56
C ILE A 290 19.38 33.92 2.31
N THR A 291 20.14 33.76 3.38
CA THR A 291 21.57 33.43 3.31
C THR A 291 21.79 31.92 3.25
N SER A 292 23.00 31.50 2.86
CA SER A 292 23.43 30.10 2.95
C SER A 292 23.27 29.54 4.38
N LYS A 293 23.51 30.38 5.40
CA LYS A 293 23.34 30.02 6.81
C LYS A 293 21.89 29.74 7.18
N ASP A 294 20.94 30.49 6.65
CA ASP A 294 19.51 30.24 6.88
C ASP A 294 19.08 28.87 6.34
N TRP A 295 19.64 28.44 5.22
CA TRP A 295 19.43 27.09 4.67
C TRP A 295 20.07 26.01 5.55
N GLU A 296 21.28 26.23 6.05
CA GLU A 296 21.91 25.30 7.00
C GLU A 296 21.09 25.16 8.29
N ASP A 297 20.57 26.28 8.80
CA ASP A 297 19.74 26.26 10.01
C ASP A 297 18.40 25.55 9.76
N SER A 298 17.79 25.76 8.58
CA SER A 298 16.55 25.08 8.17
C SER A 298 16.71 23.57 7.98
N LEU A 299 17.93 23.08 7.67
CA LEU A 299 18.13 21.68 7.29
C LEU A 299 18.93 20.87 8.32
N PHE A 300 19.93 21.46 8.96
CA PHE A 300 20.91 20.72 9.76
C PHE A 300 20.90 21.07 11.24
N SER A 301 20.21 22.14 11.64
CA SER A 301 20.07 22.47 13.06
C SER A 301 19.29 21.41 13.84
N CYS A 302 19.30 21.48 15.16
CA CYS A 302 18.57 20.55 16.02
C CYS A 302 17.90 21.33 17.15
N LYS A 303 16.58 21.36 17.17
CA LYS A 303 15.71 21.99 18.18
C LYS A 303 15.88 23.50 18.34
N THR A 304 16.58 24.16 17.41
CA THR A 304 16.80 25.61 17.42
C THR A 304 16.01 26.34 16.33
N TYR A 305 15.64 25.68 15.24
CA TYR A 305 14.92 26.27 14.10
C TYR A 305 13.39 26.08 14.22
N ILE A 306 12.78 26.74 15.20
CA ILE A 306 11.39 26.47 15.62
C ILE A 306 10.43 27.67 15.59
N ASN A 307 10.94 28.87 15.30
CA ASN A 307 10.16 30.11 15.37
C ASN A 307 9.73 30.60 13.99
N ALA A 308 10.62 31.30 13.30
CA ALA A 308 10.40 31.79 11.95
C ALA A 308 11.67 31.66 11.10
N ASN A 309 11.49 31.60 9.78
CA ASN A 309 12.60 31.63 8.82
C ASN A 309 13.03 33.07 8.48
N ALA A 310 14.05 33.20 7.64
CA ALA A 310 14.62 34.49 7.21
C ALA A 310 13.61 35.45 6.56
N THR A 311 12.54 34.91 5.97
CA THR A 311 11.46 35.67 5.33
C THR A 311 10.23 35.85 6.22
N GLY A 312 10.32 35.48 7.51
CA GLY A 312 9.30 35.73 8.52
C GLY A 312 8.16 34.72 8.58
N GLN A 313 8.20 33.62 7.81
CA GLN A 313 7.19 32.57 7.93
C GLN A 313 7.49 31.68 9.13
N ARG A 314 6.43 31.25 9.82
CA ARG A 314 6.53 30.29 10.91
C ARG A 314 7.15 28.97 10.43
N VAL A 315 8.07 28.42 11.21
CA VAL A 315 8.68 27.11 10.98
C VAL A 315 8.33 26.14 12.11
N PHE A 316 8.61 24.85 11.91
CA PHE A 316 8.18 23.79 12.84
C PHE A 316 9.32 22.84 13.25
N GLY A 317 10.56 23.23 13.00
CA GLY A 317 11.76 22.38 13.11
C GLY A 317 12.54 22.36 11.81
N SER A 318 13.76 21.82 11.87
CA SER A 318 14.60 21.58 10.70
C SER A 318 14.32 20.23 10.03
N LEU A 319 14.91 19.98 8.86
CA LEU A 319 14.96 18.65 8.25
C LEU A 319 15.57 17.61 9.21
N ASN A 320 16.65 17.96 9.89
CA ASN A 320 17.29 17.08 10.86
C ASN A 320 16.41 16.82 12.11
N ASP A 321 15.62 17.80 12.57
CA ASP A 321 14.62 17.58 13.62
C ASP A 321 13.56 16.58 13.18
N TYR A 322 13.03 16.76 11.96
CA TYR A 322 12.03 15.86 11.39
C TYR A 322 12.57 14.42 11.33
N TYR A 323 13.75 14.21 10.77
CA TYR A 323 14.32 12.88 10.61
C TYR A 323 14.78 12.25 11.92
N GLN A 324 15.21 13.03 12.91
CA GLN A 324 15.45 12.51 14.26
C GLN A 324 14.15 12.04 14.92
N GLU A 325 13.04 12.75 14.75
CA GLU A 325 11.72 12.30 15.24
C GLU A 325 11.24 11.05 14.48
N GLN A 326 11.35 11.02 13.15
CA GLN A 326 10.92 9.86 12.34
C GLN A 326 11.67 8.58 12.68
N SER A 327 12.99 8.71 12.87
CA SER A 327 13.92 7.59 13.01
C SER A 327 14.17 7.18 14.46
N PHE A 328 13.55 7.86 15.43
CA PHE A 328 13.84 7.68 16.86
C PHE A 328 15.33 7.89 17.15
N GLN A 329 15.88 8.99 16.62
CA GLN A 329 17.28 9.41 16.72
C GLN A 329 18.29 8.45 16.05
N LYS A 330 17.82 7.49 15.24
CA LYS A 330 18.70 6.58 14.49
C LYS A 330 19.34 7.22 13.26
N LEU A 331 18.75 8.30 12.73
CA LEU A 331 19.28 9.05 11.60
C LEU A 331 19.55 10.50 12.01
N LYS A 332 20.77 10.94 11.74
CA LYS A 332 21.21 12.33 11.81
C LYS A 332 21.50 12.85 10.40
N ILE A 333 21.07 14.07 10.12
CA ILE A 333 21.39 14.76 8.87
C ILE A 333 22.34 15.90 9.19
N THR A 334 23.44 15.95 8.46
CA THR A 334 24.46 17.01 8.56
C THR A 334 24.81 17.49 7.17
N GLY A 335 25.37 18.69 7.06
CA GLY A 335 25.73 19.18 5.75
C GLY A 335 26.31 20.57 5.75
N LYS A 336 26.40 21.12 4.53
CA LYS A 336 26.85 22.48 4.26
C LYS A 336 26.02 23.08 3.15
N CYS A 337 25.68 24.36 3.29
CA CYS A 337 25.13 25.15 2.20
C CYS A 337 26.23 25.94 1.50
N PHE A 338 26.36 25.77 0.20
CA PHE A 338 27.30 26.53 -0.60
C PHE A 338 26.62 27.79 -1.15
N ASP A 339 27.40 28.87 -1.28
CA ASP A 339 26.91 30.10 -1.88
C ASP A 339 26.46 29.87 -3.32
N PHE A 340 25.48 30.65 -3.75
CA PHE A 340 24.88 30.56 -5.09
C PHE A 340 25.95 30.61 -6.18
N VAL A 341 25.85 29.69 -7.13
CA VAL A 341 26.58 29.74 -8.39
C VAL A 341 25.66 30.24 -9.49
N THR A 342 26.15 31.16 -10.31
CA THR A 342 25.41 31.65 -11.47
C THR A 342 25.70 30.76 -12.67
N VAL A 343 24.64 30.19 -13.25
CA VAL A 343 24.73 29.45 -14.52
C VAL A 343 24.59 30.39 -15.73
N SER A 344 25.01 29.95 -16.90
CA SER A 344 25.18 30.79 -18.08
C SER A 344 23.89 31.13 -18.81
N LYS A 345 22.88 30.27 -18.77
CA LYS A 345 21.61 30.47 -19.49
C LYS A 345 20.49 30.92 -18.56
N THR A 346 19.46 31.51 -19.15
CA THR A 346 18.24 31.87 -18.42
C THR A 346 17.52 30.64 -17.88
N ARG A 347 16.69 30.83 -16.86
CA ARG A 347 15.93 29.74 -16.24
C ARG A 347 15.02 29.03 -17.26
N SER A 348 14.39 29.79 -18.16
CA SER A 348 13.52 29.28 -19.22
C SER A 348 14.27 28.42 -20.26
N GLU A 349 15.49 28.81 -20.65
CA GLU A 349 16.30 28.06 -21.60
C GLU A 349 16.66 26.66 -21.10
N TYR A 350 16.96 26.50 -19.80
CA TYR A 350 17.13 25.17 -19.21
C TYR A 350 15.82 24.38 -19.11
N ALA A 351 14.68 25.06 -18.94
CA ALA A 351 13.36 24.40 -18.88
C ALA A 351 12.98 23.74 -20.22
N GLN A 352 13.32 24.40 -21.32
CA GLN A 352 12.96 24.00 -22.69
C GLN A 352 13.84 22.88 -23.25
N ALA A 353 14.91 22.49 -22.53
CA ALA A 353 15.81 21.44 -22.95
C ALA A 353 15.09 20.07 -22.89
N ASN A 354 14.40 19.73 -23.99
CA ASN A 354 13.44 18.63 -24.13
C ASN A 354 14.06 17.23 -24.24
N THR A 355 15.30 17.02 -23.79
CA THR A 355 15.97 15.70 -23.83
C THR A 355 16.58 15.35 -22.48
N GLY A 356 16.82 14.06 -22.23
CA GLY A 356 17.48 13.60 -20.99
C GLY A 356 18.85 14.24 -20.74
N GLN A 357 19.58 14.63 -21.81
CA GLN A 357 20.84 15.38 -21.70
C GLN A 357 20.64 16.86 -21.33
N GLY A 358 19.50 17.45 -21.68
CA GLY A 358 19.12 18.82 -21.29
C GLY A 358 18.87 18.97 -19.79
N LYS A 359 18.21 17.99 -19.16
CA LYS A 359 17.94 17.98 -17.71
C LYS A 359 19.21 17.97 -16.87
N THR A 360 20.26 17.30 -17.36
CA THR A 360 21.55 17.22 -16.67
C THR A 360 22.45 18.43 -16.92
N ALA A 361 22.17 19.24 -17.94
CA ALA A 361 23.03 20.38 -18.31
C ALA A 361 23.08 21.43 -17.20
N LEU A 362 21.91 21.81 -16.63
CA LEU A 362 21.83 22.75 -15.52
C LEU A 362 22.65 22.28 -14.31
N LEU A 363 22.43 21.03 -13.90
CA LEU A 363 23.04 20.48 -12.69
C LEU A 363 24.54 20.23 -12.88
N GLY A 364 24.94 19.77 -14.07
CA GLY A 364 26.35 19.60 -14.41
C GLY A 364 27.09 20.94 -14.43
N GLU A 365 26.51 21.97 -15.04
CA GLU A 365 27.13 23.29 -15.05
C GLU A 365 27.19 23.92 -13.66
N ALA A 366 26.16 23.74 -12.82
CA ALA A 366 26.21 24.18 -11.43
C ALA A 366 27.35 23.50 -10.65
N LEU A 367 27.59 22.20 -10.88
CA LEU A 367 28.73 21.50 -10.31
C LEU A 367 30.07 22.02 -10.85
N ASP A 368 30.18 22.28 -12.16
CA ASP A 368 31.40 22.84 -12.75
C ASP A 368 31.74 24.21 -12.14
N GLN A 369 30.74 25.10 -11.97
CA GLN A 369 30.93 26.40 -11.34
C GLN A 369 31.34 26.26 -9.87
N LEU A 370 30.71 25.34 -9.14
CA LEU A 370 31.07 25.04 -7.76
C LEU A 370 32.51 24.54 -7.66
N PHE A 371 32.90 23.56 -8.48
CA PHE A 371 34.25 23.00 -8.47
C PHE A 371 35.32 24.00 -8.89
N LYS A 372 34.98 24.91 -9.80
CA LYS A 372 35.87 26.02 -10.17
C LYS A 372 36.12 26.98 -9.01
N ARG A 373 35.09 27.27 -8.20
CA ARG A 373 35.18 28.20 -7.06
C ARG A 373 35.79 27.54 -5.82
N ASP A 374 35.29 26.37 -5.45
CA ASP A 374 35.55 25.72 -4.15
C ASP A 374 36.49 24.49 -4.24
N GLY A 375 36.88 24.10 -5.46
CA GLY A 375 37.75 22.96 -5.72
C GLY A 375 37.01 21.68 -6.12
N LYS A 376 37.66 20.86 -6.95
CA LYS A 376 37.10 19.62 -7.54
C LYS A 376 36.67 18.55 -6.53
N ASP A 377 37.27 18.56 -5.34
CA ASP A 377 37.05 17.55 -4.30
C ASP A 377 36.07 17.99 -3.22
N VAL A 378 35.50 19.20 -3.33
CA VAL A 378 34.65 19.84 -2.31
C VAL A 378 33.42 19.00 -1.90
N LEU A 379 32.96 18.12 -2.79
CA LEU A 379 31.80 17.26 -2.55
C LEU A 379 32.15 15.81 -2.13
N ASN A 380 33.43 15.47 -1.94
CA ASN A 380 33.84 14.08 -1.69
C ASN A 380 33.37 13.53 -0.33
N ASP A 381 33.19 14.39 0.66
CA ASP A 381 32.75 14.00 2.01
C ASP A 381 31.22 13.94 2.18
N PHE A 382 30.46 14.15 1.10
CA PHE A 382 29.00 14.14 1.14
C PHE A 382 28.43 12.86 0.51
N ASP A 383 27.36 12.34 1.11
CA ASP A 383 26.65 11.14 0.65
C ASP A 383 25.65 11.45 -0.48
N GLY A 384 25.23 12.73 -0.60
CA GLY A 384 24.33 13.19 -1.65
C GLY A 384 24.30 14.70 -1.83
N VAL A 385 23.63 15.14 -2.89
CA VAL A 385 23.52 16.56 -3.27
C VAL A 385 22.06 17.02 -3.28
N PHE A 386 21.79 18.17 -2.68
CA PHE A 386 20.55 18.91 -2.83
C PHE A 386 20.81 20.11 -3.73
N PHE A 387 20.22 20.13 -4.93
CA PHE A 387 20.21 21.32 -5.76
C PHE A 387 19.07 22.25 -5.36
N LEU A 388 19.41 23.45 -4.89
CA LEU A 388 18.46 24.49 -4.54
C LEU A 388 18.49 25.56 -5.63
N TYR A 389 17.43 25.70 -6.42
CA TYR A 389 17.42 26.71 -7.49
C TYR A 389 16.67 27.98 -7.10
N ALA A 390 17.16 29.13 -7.56
CA ALA A 390 16.63 30.45 -7.25
C ALA A 390 15.20 30.68 -7.80
N GLY A 391 14.41 31.41 -7.01
CA GLY A 391 13.10 31.92 -7.41
C GLY A 391 11.93 31.02 -7.03
N GLU A 392 10.75 31.44 -7.46
CA GLU A 392 9.49 30.78 -7.09
C GLU A 392 9.31 29.41 -7.76
N ARG A 393 8.36 28.63 -7.25
CA ARG A 393 7.94 27.38 -7.86
C ARG A 393 7.34 27.68 -9.24
N VAL A 394 7.83 26.99 -10.27
CA VAL A 394 7.31 27.14 -11.64
C VAL A 394 6.30 26.02 -11.90
N ALA A 395 5.17 26.37 -12.49
CA ALA A 395 4.22 25.39 -12.99
C ALA A 395 4.86 24.64 -14.17
N THR A 396 5.28 23.40 -13.92
CA THR A 396 5.88 22.53 -14.93
C THR A 396 5.18 21.18 -14.92
N ASN A 397 5.22 20.48 -16.06
CA ASN A 397 4.72 19.11 -16.14
C ASN A 397 5.57 18.20 -15.25
N ARG A 398 4.94 17.19 -14.66
CA ARG A 398 5.63 16.15 -13.89
C ARG A 398 6.79 15.58 -14.71
N GLY A 399 7.97 15.50 -14.09
CA GLY A 399 9.19 15.04 -14.74
C GLY A 399 10.02 16.14 -15.42
N GLY A 400 9.59 17.40 -15.42
CA GLY A 400 10.45 18.54 -15.75
C GLY A 400 11.58 18.76 -14.74
N ILE A 401 12.65 19.45 -15.13
CA ILE A 401 13.81 19.71 -14.25
C ILE A 401 13.45 20.53 -12.99
N TYR A 402 12.48 21.44 -13.11
CA TYR A 402 11.99 22.28 -12.01
C TYR A 402 10.78 21.70 -11.28
N TRP A 403 10.32 20.52 -11.66
CA TRP A 403 9.43 19.75 -10.80
C TRP A 403 10.29 19.11 -9.71
N PRO A 404 10.02 19.28 -8.40
CA PRO A 404 10.81 18.62 -7.36
C PRO A 404 10.92 17.12 -7.60
N HIS A 405 12.15 16.59 -7.59
CA HIS A 405 12.40 15.17 -7.81
C HIS A 405 13.77 14.75 -7.29
N LYS A 406 13.91 13.45 -7.02
CA LYS A 406 15.19 12.74 -6.91
C LYS A 406 15.61 12.13 -8.25
N SER A 407 16.91 12.12 -8.52
CA SER A 407 17.51 11.26 -9.56
C SER A 407 18.99 10.97 -9.25
N PHE A 408 19.72 10.54 -10.28
CA PHE A 408 21.18 10.47 -10.29
C PHE A 408 21.73 11.29 -11.45
N LEU A 409 22.86 11.96 -11.21
CA LEU A 409 23.61 12.70 -12.21
C LEU A 409 24.96 12.03 -12.42
N MET A 410 25.28 11.67 -13.66
CA MET A 410 26.64 11.32 -14.04
C MET A 410 27.36 12.61 -14.42
N HIS A 411 28.43 12.95 -13.70
CA HIS A 411 29.20 14.16 -13.95
C HIS A 411 30.68 13.93 -13.63
N GLN A 412 31.56 14.24 -14.58
CA GLN A 412 33.01 14.00 -14.52
C GLN A 412 33.38 12.57 -14.07
N GLY A 413 32.67 11.56 -14.60
CA GLY A 413 32.91 10.15 -14.27
C GLY A 413 32.38 9.69 -12.91
N LYS A 414 31.84 10.59 -12.07
CA LYS A 414 31.22 10.25 -10.78
C LYS A 414 29.70 10.26 -10.87
N ARG A 415 29.06 9.34 -10.14
CA ARG A 415 27.61 9.26 -10.00
C ARG A 415 27.18 9.96 -8.72
N TRP A 416 26.38 11.01 -8.85
CA TRP A 416 25.83 11.77 -7.74
C TRP A 416 24.36 11.44 -7.55
N SER A 417 23.97 10.95 -6.37
CA SER A 417 22.55 10.94 -5.99
C SER A 417 22.15 12.35 -5.64
N TYR A 418 21.04 12.83 -6.20
CA TYR A 418 20.56 14.17 -5.91
C TYR A 418 19.06 14.24 -5.79
N PHE A 419 18.60 15.32 -5.15
CA PHE A 419 17.25 15.84 -5.33
C PHE A 419 17.29 17.36 -5.57
N ILE A 420 16.22 17.91 -6.12
CA ILE A 420 16.12 19.33 -6.50
C ILE A 420 14.81 19.94 -6.03
N VAL A 421 14.87 21.15 -5.46
CA VAL A 421 13.71 21.93 -4.97
C VAL A 421 14.00 23.42 -5.18
N GLN A 422 12.94 24.22 -5.34
CA GLN A 422 13.03 25.68 -5.37
C GLN A 422 13.50 26.28 -4.04
N GLU A 423 14.14 27.44 -4.13
CA GLU A 423 14.41 28.35 -3.02
C GLU A 423 13.12 29.02 -2.51
N GLY A 424 12.21 29.40 -3.41
CA GLY A 424 10.89 29.93 -3.07
C GLY A 424 10.69 31.42 -3.39
N GLY A 425 11.72 32.13 -3.88
CA GLY A 425 11.59 33.50 -4.35
C GLY A 425 11.30 34.47 -3.21
N LYS A 426 10.14 35.13 -3.22
CA LYS A 426 9.78 36.10 -2.17
C LYS A 426 9.76 35.51 -0.76
N THR A 427 9.53 34.20 -0.67
CA THR A 427 9.42 33.46 0.58
C THR A 427 10.32 32.25 0.55
N MET A 428 10.98 31.91 1.66
CA MET A 428 11.76 30.68 1.75
C MET A 428 10.83 29.46 1.67
N CYS A 429 11.20 28.47 0.84
CA CYS A 429 10.50 27.21 0.72
C CYS A 429 10.47 26.47 2.06
N ASP A 430 9.33 25.89 2.41
CA ASP A 430 9.20 25.07 3.60
C ASP A 430 9.88 23.69 3.43
N ILE A 431 10.10 23.03 4.56
CA ILE A 431 10.80 21.75 4.61
C ILE A 431 9.92 20.56 4.19
N SER A 432 8.61 20.72 3.95
CA SER A 432 7.71 19.59 3.68
C SER A 432 8.07 18.87 2.38
N VAL A 433 8.25 19.64 1.29
CA VAL A 433 8.71 19.11 0.00
C VAL A 433 10.12 18.53 0.13
N ILE A 434 11.00 19.20 0.88
CA ILE A 434 12.39 18.75 1.07
C ILE A 434 12.42 17.41 1.82
N CYS A 435 11.60 17.24 2.86
CA CYS A 435 11.48 16.00 3.61
C CYS A 435 11.01 14.85 2.72
N HIS A 436 10.04 15.10 1.84
CA HIS A 436 9.55 14.13 0.86
C HIS A 436 10.66 13.67 -0.10
N GLU A 437 11.35 14.62 -0.75
CA GLU A 437 12.41 14.32 -1.71
C GLU A 437 13.61 13.61 -1.05
N PHE A 438 13.96 14.03 0.16
CA PHE A 438 14.99 13.35 0.95
C PHE A 438 14.57 11.93 1.34
N GLY A 439 13.27 11.67 1.53
CA GLY A 439 12.75 10.31 1.77
C GLY A 439 13.10 9.36 0.62
N HIS A 440 13.04 9.85 -0.62
CA HIS A 440 13.52 9.07 -1.77
C HIS A 440 15.03 8.87 -1.76
N MET A 441 15.83 9.82 -1.24
CA MET A 441 17.28 9.65 -1.08
C MET A 441 17.63 8.51 -0.13
N LEU A 442 16.74 8.22 0.82
CA LEU A 442 16.86 7.07 1.73
C LEU A 442 16.36 5.74 1.12
N GLY A 443 15.76 5.77 -0.08
CA GLY A 443 15.27 4.59 -0.79
C GLY A 443 13.75 4.36 -0.69
N LEU A 444 12.98 5.31 -0.19
CA LEU A 444 11.52 5.19 -0.16
C LEU A 444 10.88 5.51 -1.52
N PRO A 445 9.84 4.78 -1.96
CA PRO A 445 9.09 5.11 -3.16
C PRO A 445 7.99 6.15 -2.89
N ASP A 446 7.47 6.74 -3.97
CA ASP A 446 6.19 7.45 -3.95
C ASP A 446 5.05 6.51 -3.55
N LEU A 447 4.20 6.97 -2.64
CA LEU A 447 3.00 6.28 -2.15
C LEU A 447 1.70 7.01 -2.50
N TYR A 448 1.76 8.06 -3.33
CA TYR A 448 0.57 8.68 -3.92
C TYR A 448 -0.20 7.70 -4.81
N ALA A 449 -1.46 8.05 -5.04
CA ALA A 449 -2.23 7.45 -6.12
C ALA A 449 -1.55 7.62 -7.46
N ARG A 450 -1.67 6.60 -8.30
CA ARG A 450 -1.19 6.64 -9.68
C ARG A 450 -2.34 6.90 -10.64
N PRO A 451 -2.08 7.51 -11.80
CA PRO A 451 -3.09 7.67 -12.85
C PRO A 451 -3.76 6.36 -13.26
N GLU A 452 -3.02 5.24 -13.15
CA GLU A 452 -3.51 3.90 -13.46
C GLU A 452 -4.51 3.34 -12.42
N ASN A 453 -4.73 4.04 -11.30
CA ASN A 453 -5.74 3.69 -10.30
C ASN A 453 -6.68 4.88 -10.00
N PRO A 454 -7.57 5.22 -10.95
CA PRO A 454 -8.45 6.38 -10.83
C PRO A 454 -9.27 6.35 -9.53
N GLY A 455 -9.25 7.47 -8.80
CA GLY A 455 -10.01 7.66 -7.57
C GLY A 455 -9.35 7.16 -6.29
N SER A 456 -8.14 6.60 -6.35
CA SER A 456 -7.31 6.37 -5.15
C SER A 456 -6.64 7.67 -4.69
N GLU A 457 -6.37 7.80 -3.39
CA GLU A 457 -5.46 8.82 -2.83
C GLU A 457 -4.10 8.24 -2.40
N GLY A 458 -3.85 6.95 -2.69
CA GLY A 458 -2.66 6.25 -2.21
C GLY A 458 -2.63 6.16 -0.69
N ALA A 459 -1.50 6.52 -0.07
CA ALA A 459 -1.40 6.62 1.38
C ALA A 459 -2.01 7.92 1.95
N GLY A 460 -2.50 8.83 1.09
CA GLY A 460 -3.11 10.09 1.49
C GLY A 460 -2.18 10.96 2.34
N VAL A 461 -2.75 11.77 3.24
CA VAL A 461 -1.95 12.63 4.15
C VAL A 461 -1.35 11.87 5.33
N TRP A 462 -1.50 10.55 5.39
CA TRP A 462 -1.05 9.72 6.50
C TRP A 462 0.41 9.27 6.38
N CYS A 463 1.04 9.54 5.24
CA CYS A 463 2.46 9.29 4.99
C CYS A 463 3.09 10.45 4.22
N ALA A 464 4.24 10.96 4.66
CA ALA A 464 4.97 12.00 3.92
C ALA A 464 5.50 11.56 2.55
N MET A 465 5.52 10.26 2.23
CA MET A 465 5.78 9.77 0.87
C MET A 465 4.54 9.83 -0.04
N SER A 466 3.45 10.43 0.42
CA SER A 466 2.21 10.69 -0.30
C SER A 466 1.77 12.14 -0.05
N ASN A 467 0.48 12.44 0.01
CA ASN A 467 -0.07 13.79 -0.05
C ASN A 467 0.39 14.59 1.17
N GLN A 468 0.79 15.85 1.00
CA GLN A 468 1.23 16.67 2.13
C GLN A 468 0.05 17.07 3.01
N ALA A 469 0.22 16.98 4.34
CA ALA A 469 -0.84 17.22 5.31
C ALA A 469 -1.12 18.72 5.61
N GLY A 470 -0.37 19.69 5.07
CA GLY A 470 -0.64 21.10 5.33
C GLY A 470 0.44 22.11 4.87
N LYS A 471 0.37 23.33 5.45
CA LYS A 471 1.17 24.55 5.16
C LYS A 471 2.66 24.43 5.53
N GLY A 472 3.35 23.44 4.99
CA GLY A 472 4.81 23.30 5.11
C GLY A 472 5.33 22.55 6.35
N LYS A 473 4.44 22.03 7.20
CA LYS A 473 4.80 21.07 8.27
C LYS A 473 4.65 19.64 7.72
N PRO A 474 5.73 18.85 7.59
CA PRO A 474 5.64 17.47 7.13
C PRO A 474 5.03 16.57 8.21
N GLN A 475 4.19 15.62 7.80
CA GLN A 475 3.70 14.53 8.65
C GLN A 475 4.72 13.38 8.75
N HIS A 476 4.50 12.43 9.65
CA HIS A 476 5.32 11.21 9.73
C HIS A 476 5.19 10.33 8.48
N PHE A 477 6.20 9.50 8.29
CA PHE A 477 6.11 8.33 7.43
C PHE A 477 5.21 7.26 8.03
N SER A 478 4.55 6.47 7.17
CA SER A 478 3.81 5.27 7.59
C SER A 478 4.74 4.25 8.23
N ALA A 479 4.20 3.39 9.11
CA ALA A 479 4.90 2.25 9.68
C ALA A 479 5.58 1.38 8.61
N TRP A 480 4.95 1.22 7.44
CA TRP A 480 5.58 0.49 6.32
C TRP A 480 6.90 1.14 5.90
N SER A 481 6.91 2.46 5.67
CA SER A 481 8.08 3.21 5.25
C SER A 481 9.17 3.20 6.32
N LYS A 482 8.80 3.41 7.59
CA LYS A 482 9.74 3.29 8.73
C LYS A 482 10.32 1.89 8.84
N GLY A 483 9.53 0.86 8.52
CA GLY A 483 9.97 -0.53 8.46
C GLY A 483 10.97 -0.80 7.33
N GLN A 484 10.75 -0.26 6.12
CA GLN A 484 11.71 -0.38 5.00
C GLN A 484 13.08 0.23 5.37
N LEU A 485 13.06 1.35 6.08
CA LEU A 485 14.27 2.03 6.56
C LEU A 485 14.92 1.33 7.77
N GLY A 486 14.24 0.39 8.43
CA GLY A 486 14.73 -0.29 9.63
C GLY A 486 14.64 0.55 10.90
N TRP A 487 13.81 1.60 10.90
CA TRP A 487 13.62 2.46 12.06
C TRP A 487 12.71 1.81 13.09
N ILE A 488 11.73 1.03 12.65
CA ILE A 488 10.87 0.23 13.51
C ILE A 488 11.04 -1.26 13.23
N THR A 489 10.71 -2.09 14.22
CA THR A 489 10.65 -3.54 14.08
C THR A 489 9.33 -4.03 14.68
N PRO A 490 8.30 -4.25 13.84
CA PRO A 490 6.98 -4.62 14.32
C PRO A 490 6.96 -5.99 15.01
N ALA A 491 6.19 -6.14 16.07
CA ALA A 491 5.92 -7.45 16.66
C ALA A 491 5.01 -8.28 15.74
N LEU A 492 5.45 -9.48 15.40
CA LEU A 492 4.76 -10.35 14.45
C LEU A 492 3.66 -11.15 15.16
N ILE A 493 2.42 -11.02 14.70
CA ILE A 493 1.23 -11.60 15.32
C ILE A 493 0.59 -12.63 14.40
N ASP A 494 0.35 -13.83 14.95
CA ASP A 494 -0.55 -14.82 14.36
C ASP A 494 -1.99 -14.46 14.76
N PRO A 495 -2.87 -14.10 13.82
CA PRO A 495 -4.25 -13.70 14.12
C PRO A 495 -5.11 -14.83 14.71
N THR A 496 -4.68 -16.09 14.63
CA THR A 496 -5.42 -17.25 15.17
C THR A 496 -5.17 -17.45 16.66
N VAL A 497 -4.12 -16.84 17.21
CA VAL A 497 -3.80 -16.89 18.64
C VAL A 497 -4.55 -15.78 19.37
N LYS A 498 -5.58 -16.20 20.12
CA LYS A 498 -6.44 -15.29 20.89
C LYS A 498 -5.65 -14.51 21.94
N GLN A 499 -5.66 -13.18 21.83
CA GLN A 499 -5.06 -12.29 22.82
C GLN A 499 -5.66 -10.88 22.76
N LYS A 500 -5.58 -10.15 23.87
CA LYS A 500 -5.95 -8.73 23.93
C LYS A 500 -4.68 -7.90 23.89
N LEU A 501 -4.63 -6.91 23.01
CA LEU A 501 -3.45 -6.11 22.74
C LEU A 501 -3.72 -4.63 23.05
N VAL A 502 -2.67 -3.94 23.47
CA VAL A 502 -2.63 -2.48 23.61
C VAL A 502 -1.45 -1.93 22.81
N LEU A 503 -1.69 -0.84 22.10
CA LEU A 503 -0.72 -0.16 21.25
C LEU A 503 -0.63 1.32 21.65
N ALA A 504 0.56 1.77 22.04
CA ALA A 504 0.81 3.18 22.32
C ALA A 504 1.06 3.96 21.02
N PRO A 505 1.00 5.30 21.04
CA PRO A 505 1.27 6.11 19.86
C PRO A 505 2.69 5.83 19.33
N ILE A 506 2.82 5.63 18.02
CA ILE A 506 4.09 5.28 17.38
C ILE A 506 5.13 6.39 17.51
N GLU A 507 4.71 7.64 17.69
CA GLU A 507 5.62 8.76 17.87
C GLU A 507 6.36 8.69 19.23
N ASP A 508 5.91 7.87 20.19
CA ASP A 508 6.58 7.69 21.48
C ASP A 508 7.72 6.67 21.46
N SER A 509 7.66 5.66 20.58
CA SER A 509 8.62 4.56 20.60
C SER A 509 8.68 3.78 19.28
N HIS A 510 9.91 3.42 18.89
CA HIS A 510 10.19 2.61 17.69
C HIS A 510 9.65 1.18 17.75
N LYS A 511 9.17 0.75 18.91
CA LYS A 511 8.61 -0.58 19.14
C LYS A 511 7.11 -0.62 18.85
N GLU A 512 6.41 0.51 18.87
CA GLU A 512 4.93 0.55 18.84
C GLU A 512 4.36 0.29 17.44
N CYS A 513 4.45 -0.96 16.99
CA CYS A 513 3.81 -1.44 15.78
C CYS A 513 3.58 -2.96 15.85
N PHE A 514 2.41 -3.42 15.43
CA PHE A 514 2.13 -4.83 15.21
C PHE A 514 2.09 -5.16 13.73
N LYS A 515 2.66 -6.30 13.34
CA LYS A 515 2.51 -6.92 12.02
C LYS A 515 1.62 -8.15 12.16
N VAL A 516 0.37 -8.07 11.75
CA VAL A 516 -0.60 -9.18 11.81
C VAL A 516 -0.56 -9.93 10.48
N LEU A 517 -0.25 -11.23 10.52
CA LEU A 517 -0.18 -12.06 9.32
C LEU A 517 -1.58 -12.29 8.74
N ALA A 518 -1.84 -11.82 7.52
CA ALA A 518 -3.01 -12.24 6.76
C ALA A 518 -2.74 -13.57 6.03
N LYS A 519 -1.46 -13.84 5.71
CA LYS A 519 -1.00 -15.13 5.19
C LYS A 519 0.19 -15.66 6.01
N PRO A 520 0.28 -16.97 6.28
CA PRO A 520 1.34 -17.54 7.12
C PRO A 520 2.78 -17.32 6.60
N ASP A 521 2.93 -17.18 5.28
CA ASP A 521 4.20 -16.93 4.59
C ASP A 521 4.63 -15.45 4.60
N GLY A 522 3.78 -14.57 5.15
CA GLY A 522 4.01 -13.13 5.20
C GLY A 522 3.92 -12.41 3.86
N SER A 523 3.39 -13.05 2.81
CA SER A 523 3.19 -12.41 1.49
C SER A 523 2.10 -11.33 1.53
N GLU A 524 1.18 -11.45 2.49
CA GLU A 524 0.17 -10.46 2.83
C GLU A 524 0.04 -10.33 4.35
N TYR A 525 -0.03 -9.09 4.83
CA TYR A 525 -0.11 -8.78 6.26
C TYR A 525 -0.72 -7.40 6.49
N PHE A 526 -1.09 -7.13 7.73
CA PHE A 526 -1.52 -5.81 8.19
C PHE A 526 -0.46 -5.21 9.12
N LEU A 527 -0.13 -3.93 8.95
CA LEU A 527 0.61 -3.15 9.95
C LEU A 527 -0.38 -2.27 10.72
N LEU A 528 -0.30 -2.35 12.03
CA LEU A 528 -1.11 -1.57 12.95
C LEU A 528 -0.20 -0.52 13.58
N GLU A 529 -0.53 0.75 13.41
CA GLU A 529 0.13 1.88 14.08
C GLU A 529 -0.90 2.81 14.69
N ASN A 530 -0.65 3.30 15.91
CA ASN A 530 -1.49 4.30 16.55
C ASN A 530 -0.84 5.68 16.36
N ARG A 531 -1.58 6.65 15.84
CA ARG A 531 -1.09 8.00 15.51
C ARG A 531 -1.75 9.06 16.40
N LYS A 532 -0.97 10.04 16.84
CA LYS A 532 -1.42 11.19 17.63
C LYS A 532 -0.96 12.50 16.98
N LYS A 533 -1.77 13.55 17.10
CA LYS A 533 -1.52 14.92 16.63
C LYS A 533 -0.52 15.61 17.55
N LYS A 534 0.71 15.11 17.56
CA LYS A 534 1.85 15.67 18.30
C LYS A 534 3.09 15.67 17.43
N GLY A 535 4.13 16.38 17.87
CA GLY A 535 5.36 16.51 17.08
C GLY A 535 5.06 17.00 15.67
N PHE A 536 5.63 16.32 14.67
CA PHE A 536 5.38 16.59 13.26
C PHE A 536 3.98 16.19 12.76
N ASP A 537 3.30 15.28 13.46
CA ASP A 537 1.94 14.84 13.14
C ASP A 537 0.81 15.75 13.64
N GLN A 538 1.14 16.87 14.29
CA GLN A 538 0.15 17.82 14.82
C GLN A 538 -0.88 18.32 13.79
N SER A 539 -0.49 18.35 12.51
CA SER A 539 -1.34 18.79 11.40
C SER A 539 -2.22 17.68 10.81
N LEU A 540 -2.15 16.45 11.32
CA LEU A 540 -2.99 15.37 10.83
C LEU A 540 -4.49 15.70 11.02
N PRO A 541 -5.36 15.23 10.11
CA PRO A 541 -6.79 15.46 10.18
C PRO A 541 -7.39 14.86 11.45
N ALA A 542 -7.06 13.59 11.72
CA ALA A 542 -7.51 12.82 12.87
C ALA A 542 -6.34 12.12 13.60
N GLU A 543 -6.66 11.43 14.69
CA GLU A 543 -5.76 10.57 15.45
C GLU A 543 -6.36 9.17 15.52
N GLY A 544 -5.59 8.14 15.86
CA GLY A 544 -6.10 6.80 16.14
C GLY A 544 -5.30 5.68 15.51
N LEU A 545 -5.89 4.49 15.47
CA LEU A 545 -5.28 3.30 14.87
C LEU A 545 -5.43 3.33 13.36
N LEU A 546 -4.31 3.39 12.65
CA LEU A 546 -4.23 3.13 11.22
C LEU A 546 -3.95 1.64 10.99
N ILE A 547 -4.66 1.06 10.03
CA ILE A 547 -4.46 -0.32 9.58
C ILE A 547 -3.97 -0.26 8.13
N TRP A 548 -2.72 -0.66 7.92
CA TRP A 548 -2.12 -0.74 6.59
C TRP A 548 -2.13 -2.18 6.11
N ARG A 549 -2.93 -2.50 5.08
CA ARG A 549 -2.75 -3.76 4.36
C ARG A 549 -1.48 -3.66 3.52
N VAL A 550 -0.65 -4.69 3.55
CA VAL A 550 0.53 -4.79 2.69
C VAL A 550 0.45 -6.04 1.83
N VAL A 551 0.37 -5.85 0.52
CA VAL A 551 0.35 -6.92 -0.49
C VAL A 551 1.47 -6.66 -1.49
N GLY A 552 2.33 -7.64 -1.75
CA GLY A 552 3.43 -7.49 -2.72
C GLY A 552 4.38 -6.33 -2.37
N ASN A 553 4.61 -6.11 -1.08
CA ASN A 553 5.35 -4.96 -0.53
C ASN A 553 4.74 -3.58 -0.85
N ARG A 554 3.42 -3.51 -1.07
CA ARG A 554 2.70 -2.26 -1.30
C ARG A 554 1.73 -1.99 -0.16
N PRO A 555 1.86 -0.87 0.57
CA PRO A 555 0.91 -0.50 1.60
C PRO A 555 -0.35 0.13 1.01
N ILE A 556 -1.51 -0.26 1.53
CA ILE A 556 -2.84 0.29 1.27
C ILE A 556 -3.45 0.61 2.63
N LEU A 557 -3.99 1.82 2.79
CA LEU A 557 -4.62 2.26 4.03
C LEU A 557 -6.08 1.81 4.07
N GLU A 558 -6.47 1.11 5.14
CA GLU A 558 -7.83 0.64 5.34
C GLU A 558 -8.65 1.67 6.15
N GLU A 559 -9.76 2.13 5.59
CA GLU A 559 -10.60 3.19 6.15
C GLU A 559 -11.59 2.66 7.19
N SER A 560 -11.77 3.34 8.31
CA SER A 560 -12.68 2.82 9.34
C SER A 560 -14.16 2.84 8.93
N HIS A 561 -14.64 3.81 8.15
CA HIS A 561 -16.08 4.04 7.95
C HIS A 561 -16.77 3.13 6.91
N GLY A 562 -16.03 2.22 6.26
CA GLY A 562 -16.62 1.17 5.43
C GLY A 562 -17.35 1.62 4.17
N VAL A 563 -16.89 2.71 3.54
CA VAL A 563 -17.46 3.14 2.26
C VAL A 563 -16.87 2.29 1.12
N GLU A 564 -17.72 1.51 0.46
CA GLU A 564 -17.49 1.00 -0.90
C GLU A 564 -18.18 1.95 -1.88
N GLY A 565 -17.54 2.31 -3.00
CA GLY A 565 -18.17 3.22 -3.96
C GLY A 565 -17.58 3.23 -5.37
N PRO A 566 -18.41 3.45 -6.40
CA PRO A 566 -18.03 3.46 -7.82
C PRO A 566 -17.16 4.66 -8.27
N ALA A 567 -16.80 5.57 -7.34
CA ALA A 567 -15.97 6.76 -7.60
C ALA A 567 -14.46 6.53 -7.31
N GLY A 568 -14.05 5.30 -6.99
CA GLY A 568 -12.71 4.92 -6.54
C GLY A 568 -12.47 5.20 -5.04
N PRO A 569 -11.37 4.70 -4.44
CA PRO A 569 -11.11 4.83 -3.01
C PRO A 569 -10.67 6.26 -2.64
N ARG A 570 -11.63 7.17 -2.57
CA ARG A 570 -11.41 8.49 -1.98
C ARG A 570 -11.24 8.31 -0.49
N VAL A 571 -10.04 8.61 -0.01
CA VAL A 571 -9.73 8.57 1.42
C VAL A 571 -10.38 9.77 2.10
N PHE A 572 -11.40 9.51 2.91
CA PHE A 572 -12.00 10.53 3.77
C PHE A 572 -11.08 10.76 4.96
N LEU A 573 -10.17 11.73 4.81
CA LEU A 573 -9.01 11.89 5.68
C LEU A 573 -9.36 11.95 7.18
N ASP A 574 -10.46 12.61 7.57
CA ASP A 574 -10.88 12.70 8.98
C ASP A 574 -11.49 11.41 9.55
N SER A 575 -11.92 10.48 8.68
CA SER A 575 -12.65 9.27 9.03
C SER A 575 -11.82 8.00 8.90
N VAL A 576 -10.53 8.11 8.52
CA VAL A 576 -9.63 6.97 8.33
C VAL A 576 -9.40 6.16 9.61
N PRO A 577 -8.98 6.75 10.75
CA PRO A 577 -8.46 5.96 11.87
C PRO A 577 -9.56 5.20 12.61
N PHE A 578 -9.21 4.03 13.14
CA PHE A 578 -10.03 3.28 14.08
C PHE A 578 -9.78 3.71 15.54
N PRO A 579 -10.78 3.57 16.43
CA PRO A 579 -12.17 3.38 16.09
C PRO A 579 -12.77 4.71 15.58
N SER A 580 -13.77 4.62 14.70
CA SER A 580 -14.70 5.72 14.42
C SER A 580 -16.07 5.44 15.02
N SER A 581 -16.98 6.41 14.92
CA SER A 581 -18.38 6.22 15.29
C SER A 581 -19.07 5.14 14.44
N ALA A 582 -18.62 4.97 13.20
CA ALA A 582 -19.17 4.00 12.26
C ALA A 582 -18.61 2.59 12.46
N ASN A 583 -17.36 2.47 12.93
CA ASN A 583 -16.70 1.17 12.99
C ASN A 583 -15.59 1.10 14.05
N ASN A 584 -15.63 0.04 14.84
CA ASN A 584 -14.63 -0.28 15.86
C ASN A 584 -14.07 -1.71 15.69
N ALA A 585 -14.19 -2.28 14.49
CA ALA A 585 -13.70 -3.61 14.17
C ALA A 585 -13.16 -3.68 12.73
N PHE A 586 -12.20 -4.57 12.52
CA PHE A 586 -11.66 -4.91 11.20
C PHE A 586 -11.60 -6.43 11.11
N THR A 587 -12.56 -7.01 10.40
CA THR A 587 -12.82 -8.45 10.36
C THR A 587 -13.13 -8.89 8.93
N PRO A 588 -13.24 -10.21 8.66
CA PRO A 588 -13.64 -10.69 7.34
C PRO A 588 -15.05 -10.22 6.92
N PHE A 589 -15.86 -9.76 7.87
CA PHE A 589 -17.26 -9.38 7.68
C PHE A 589 -17.50 -7.87 7.70
N THR A 590 -16.48 -7.07 8.01
CA THR A 590 -16.59 -5.60 7.94
C THR A 590 -16.31 -5.11 6.54
N THR A 591 -16.72 -3.88 6.27
CA THR A 591 -16.17 -3.08 5.18
C THR A 591 -15.29 -2.01 5.83
N PRO A 592 -14.02 -1.87 5.45
CA PRO A 592 -13.24 -2.81 4.64
C PRO A 592 -13.06 -4.18 5.32
N SER A 593 -12.88 -5.21 4.49
CA SER A 593 -12.77 -6.61 4.92
C SER A 593 -11.33 -7.01 5.17
N SER A 594 -11.05 -7.69 6.28
CA SER A 594 -9.71 -8.20 6.61
C SER A 594 -9.31 -9.47 5.84
N ARG A 595 -10.17 -9.98 4.94
CA ARG A 595 -9.86 -11.15 4.09
C ARG A 595 -8.63 -10.87 3.23
N ALA A 596 -7.80 -11.89 3.02
CA ALA A 596 -6.61 -11.74 2.19
C ALA A 596 -6.99 -11.47 0.73
N GLN A 597 -6.40 -10.46 0.11
CA GLN A 597 -6.61 -10.11 -1.29
C GLN A 597 -6.01 -11.13 -2.25
N LEU A 598 -4.95 -11.83 -1.84
CA LEU A 598 -4.31 -12.88 -2.64
C LEU A 598 -5.06 -14.22 -2.60
N GLY A 599 -6.24 -14.27 -1.97
CA GLY A 599 -6.99 -15.50 -1.73
C GLY A 599 -6.32 -16.45 -0.73
N GLY A 600 -7.11 -17.34 -0.13
CA GLY A 600 -6.65 -18.08 1.05
C GLY A 600 -6.36 -17.15 2.22
N GLY A 601 -5.70 -17.66 3.26
CA GLY A 601 -5.19 -16.83 4.35
C GLY A 601 -5.84 -17.10 5.70
N LEU A 602 -5.29 -16.44 6.71
CA LEU A 602 -5.73 -16.56 8.09
C LEU A 602 -6.93 -15.65 8.33
N PRO A 603 -7.93 -16.09 9.13
CA PRO A 603 -9.05 -15.23 9.51
C PRO A 603 -8.54 -14.15 10.48
N VAL A 604 -8.42 -12.91 10.00
CA VAL A 604 -7.95 -11.79 10.81
C VAL A 604 -9.13 -11.09 11.47
N HIS A 605 -9.36 -11.35 12.76
CA HIS A 605 -10.38 -10.66 13.53
C HIS A 605 -9.73 -9.68 14.48
N ILE A 606 -9.76 -8.38 14.15
CA ILE A 606 -9.41 -7.28 15.05
C ILE A 606 -10.71 -6.66 15.54
N THR A 607 -11.07 -6.92 16.79
CA THR A 607 -12.37 -6.53 17.34
C THR A 607 -12.22 -5.67 18.58
N ASN A 608 -13.31 -5.00 18.97
CA ASN A 608 -13.35 -4.18 20.18
C ASN A 608 -12.22 -3.13 20.23
N ILE A 609 -11.99 -2.44 19.10
CA ILE A 609 -11.00 -1.39 19.00
C ILE A 609 -11.50 -0.19 19.83
N ARG A 610 -10.73 0.22 20.84
CA ARG A 610 -11.10 1.30 21.75
C ARG A 610 -9.93 2.23 21.99
N ARG A 611 -10.22 3.53 22.03
CA ARG A 611 -9.27 4.56 22.46
C ARG A 611 -9.37 4.76 23.97
N LEU A 612 -8.23 4.74 24.63
CA LEU A 612 -8.12 5.07 26.04
C LEU A 612 -7.88 6.57 26.25
N PRO A 613 -8.21 7.13 27.43
CA PRO A 613 -7.98 8.55 27.72
C PRO A 613 -6.51 8.99 27.58
N ASP A 614 -5.56 8.09 27.83
CA ASP A 614 -4.12 8.34 27.68
C ASP A 614 -3.61 8.26 26.22
N GLY A 615 -4.51 8.04 25.26
CA GLY A 615 -4.21 7.97 23.84
C GLY A 615 -3.75 6.60 23.33
N ARG A 616 -3.59 5.60 24.20
CA ARG A 616 -3.35 4.21 23.76
C ARG A 616 -4.61 3.62 23.11
N ILE A 617 -4.42 2.65 22.21
CA ILE A 617 -5.52 1.91 21.58
C ILE A 617 -5.48 0.47 22.07
N THR A 618 -6.62 -0.04 22.52
CA THR A 618 -6.80 -1.46 22.89
C THR A 618 -7.67 -2.17 21.86
N PHE A 619 -7.38 -3.45 21.60
CA PHE A 619 -8.18 -4.28 20.69
C PHE A 619 -7.96 -5.76 20.98
N TYR A 620 -8.83 -6.60 20.45
CA TYR A 620 -8.78 -8.06 20.57
C TYR A 620 -8.36 -8.67 19.24
N ILE A 621 -7.50 -9.69 19.27
CA ILE A 621 -7.12 -10.48 18.10
C ILE A 621 -7.60 -11.92 18.26
N GLY A 622 -8.18 -12.48 17.19
CA GLY A 622 -8.59 -13.89 17.10
C GLY A 622 -9.96 -14.21 17.72
N TYR A 623 -10.68 -13.18 18.17
CA TYR A 623 -12.04 -13.31 18.71
C TYR A 623 -13.06 -12.96 17.62
N GLU A 624 -13.75 -13.97 17.10
CA GLU A 624 -14.87 -13.81 16.17
C GLU A 624 -16.03 -13.10 16.90
N TYR A 625 -16.71 -12.15 16.21
CA TYR A 625 -17.99 -11.62 16.68
C TYR A 625 -19.04 -12.74 16.53
N TYR A 626 -19.82 -12.98 17.58
CA TYR A 626 -21.08 -13.71 17.49
C TYR A 626 -22.24 -12.74 17.63
#